data_AF-A0A318K026-F1
#
_entry.id   AF-A0A318K026-F1
#
_cell.length_a   1.000
_cell.length_b   1.000
_cell.length_c   1.000
_cell.angle_alpha   90.00
_cell.angle_beta   90.00
_cell.angle_gamma   90.00
#
_symmetry.space_group_name_H-M   'P 1'
#
loop_
_entity.id
_entity.type
_entity.pdbx_description
1 polymer ?
#
loop_
_entity_poly.entity_id
_entity_poly.type
_entity_poly.pdbx_seq_one_letter_code
_entity_poly.pdbx_strand_id
1 'polypeptide(L)'
;MTATWHRIISSSALLGLATAAAIATAGSAAAEPRDCVLDRSPTGATGFCPGGDGYFTVEADCIGVFVTRGGIGFGPYRQSSQRHAYAGPHPEMDATQTHPRAECNEFITGHFGIATDARLYETFR
;
A
#
# COMPACT_ATOMS: atom_id res chain seq x y z
N MET A 1 -3.64 -23.42 63.59
CA MET A 1 -4.65 -22.54 62.97
C MET A 1 -3.90 -21.71 61.92
N THR A 2 -3.82 -22.16 60.66
CA THR A 2 -4.70 -21.74 59.53
C THR A 2 -4.75 -20.20 59.40
N ALA A 3 -4.35 -19.54 58.32
CA ALA A 3 -4.52 -19.88 56.91
C ALA A 3 -3.50 -19.20 55.98
N THR A 4 -3.16 -19.92 54.93
CA THR A 4 -2.51 -19.50 53.68
C THR A 4 -3.29 -18.35 53.04
N TRP A 5 -2.62 -17.26 52.65
CA TRP A 5 -3.22 -16.21 51.82
C TRP A 5 -2.44 -16.05 50.52
N HIS A 6 -2.86 -16.84 49.53
CA HIS A 6 -2.52 -16.59 48.15
C HIS A 6 -3.32 -15.38 47.66
N ARG A 7 -2.63 -14.32 47.23
CA ARG A 7 -3.17 -13.36 46.26
C ARG A 7 -2.18 -13.14 45.14
N ILE A 8 -2.33 -14.02 44.16
CA ILE A 8 -2.02 -13.78 42.75
C ILE A 8 -2.81 -12.54 42.34
N ILE A 9 -2.16 -11.39 42.18
CA ILE A 9 -2.75 -10.24 41.51
C ILE A 9 -1.71 -9.64 40.58
N SER A 10 -2.01 -9.80 39.29
CA SER A 10 -1.64 -8.88 38.21
C SER A 10 -0.21 -8.94 37.67
N SER A 11 0.17 -10.12 37.18
CA SER A 11 0.96 -10.23 35.96
C SER A 11 0.13 -9.75 34.76
N SER A 12 0.05 -8.44 34.52
CA SER A 12 -0.53 -7.85 33.31
C SER A 12 -0.11 -6.39 33.18
N ALA A 13 0.39 -6.01 32.00
CA ALA A 13 0.70 -4.64 31.55
C ALA A 13 2.13 -4.09 31.78
N LEU A 14 3.16 -4.93 31.64
CA LEU A 14 4.50 -4.44 31.25
C LEU A 14 4.89 -5.09 29.92
N LEU A 15 5.50 -4.28 29.04
CA LEU A 15 5.77 -4.47 27.60
C LEU A 15 4.62 -3.87 26.75
N GLY A 16 4.50 -2.55 26.63
CA GLY A 16 5.56 -1.61 26.26
C GLY A 16 5.53 -1.48 24.74
N LEU A 17 4.89 -0.40 24.27
CA LEU A 17 4.65 -0.07 22.87
C LEU A 17 5.89 -0.36 22.01
N ALA A 18 5.77 -1.31 21.10
CA ALA A 18 6.64 -1.37 19.92
C ALA A 18 6.16 -0.30 18.94
N THR A 19 6.56 0.96 19.16
CA THR A 19 6.56 1.96 18.09
C THR A 19 7.64 1.54 17.09
N ALA A 20 7.25 0.73 16.11
CA ALA A 20 8.07 0.53 14.93
C ALA A 20 8.15 1.90 14.23
N ALA A 21 9.30 2.55 14.39
CA ALA A 21 9.69 3.70 13.60
C ALA A 21 9.69 3.26 12.12
N ALA A 22 8.58 3.52 11.43
CA ALA A 22 8.57 3.48 9.98
C ALA A 22 9.44 4.63 9.51
N ILE A 23 10.68 4.29 9.16
CA ILE A 23 11.61 5.16 8.47
C ILE A 23 10.85 5.64 7.23
N ALA A 24 10.58 6.94 7.16
CA ALA A 24 10.13 7.58 5.93
C ALA A 24 11.28 7.48 4.93
N THR A 25 11.40 6.33 4.27
CA THR A 25 12.23 6.18 3.09
C THR A 25 11.55 7.01 2.02
N ALA A 26 12.06 8.22 1.80
CA ALA A 26 11.78 8.98 0.59
C ALA A 26 12.24 8.09 -0.57
N GLY A 27 11.27 7.37 -1.16
CA GLY A 27 11.46 6.48 -2.29
C GLY A 27 12.06 7.24 -3.47
N SER A 28 12.82 6.51 -4.26
CA SER A 28 13.55 7.03 -5.42
C SER A 28 12.59 7.84 -6.28
N ALA A 29 12.93 9.10 -6.56
CA ALA A 29 12.21 9.92 -7.52
C ALA A 29 12.42 9.33 -8.93
N ALA A 30 11.69 8.25 -9.24
CA ALA A 30 11.40 7.90 -10.62
C ALA A 30 10.72 9.13 -11.22
N ALA A 31 11.25 9.63 -12.34
CA ALA A 31 10.71 10.81 -13.00
C ALA A 31 9.24 10.57 -13.32
N GLU A 32 8.36 11.16 -12.51
CA GLU A 32 6.92 11.09 -12.73
C GLU A 32 6.66 11.61 -14.15
N PRO A 33 5.84 10.92 -14.97
CA PRO A 33 5.54 11.40 -16.30
C PRO A 33 5.00 12.83 -16.22
N ARG A 34 5.39 13.68 -17.18
CA ARG A 34 4.97 15.10 -17.17
C ARG A 34 3.45 15.18 -17.10
N ASP A 35 2.96 16.05 -16.21
CA ASP A 35 1.53 16.27 -15.95
C ASP A 35 0.80 15.06 -15.34
N CYS A 36 1.52 14.18 -14.65
CA CYS A 36 0.95 13.18 -13.76
C CYS A 36 1.17 13.53 -12.28
N VAL A 37 0.28 13.03 -11.43
CA VAL A 37 0.30 13.15 -9.97
C VAL A 37 0.15 11.76 -9.37
N LEU A 38 1.09 11.37 -8.52
CA LEU A 38 1.02 10.15 -7.72
C LEU A 38 0.57 10.47 -6.29
N ASP A 39 -0.66 10.09 -5.96
CA ASP A 39 -1.21 10.18 -4.61
C ASP A 39 -0.85 8.93 -3.80
N ARG A 40 -0.06 9.10 -2.74
CA ARG A 40 0.45 8.01 -1.90
C ARG A 40 -0.36 7.91 -0.62
N SER A 41 -0.80 6.71 -0.28
CA SER A 41 -1.47 6.41 0.99
C SER A 41 -0.62 5.45 1.83
N PRO A 42 -0.86 5.34 3.14
CA PRO A 42 -0.15 4.37 3.98
C PRO A 42 -0.33 2.91 3.52
N THR A 43 -1.33 2.63 2.69
CA THR A 43 -1.70 1.29 2.25
C THR A 43 -1.63 1.11 0.74
N GLY A 44 -1.12 2.08 -0.01
CA GLY A 44 -1.08 1.99 -1.47
C GLY A 44 -0.76 3.30 -2.16
N ALA A 45 -1.08 3.38 -3.44
CA ALA A 45 -0.96 4.59 -4.22
C ALA A 45 -1.92 4.62 -5.42
N THR A 46 -2.26 5.83 -5.85
CA THR A 46 -3.15 6.11 -6.98
C THR A 46 -2.47 7.11 -7.91
N GLY A 47 -2.46 6.83 -9.21
CA GLY A 47 -1.90 7.70 -10.22
C GLY A 47 -2.98 8.47 -10.95
N PHE A 48 -2.76 9.76 -11.20
CA PHE A 48 -3.64 10.61 -12.00
C PHE A 48 -2.85 11.36 -13.06
N CYS A 49 -3.24 11.23 -14.34
CA CYS A 49 -2.53 11.83 -15.46
C CYS A 49 -3.49 12.66 -16.33
N PRO A 50 -3.82 13.91 -15.95
CA PRO A 50 -4.76 14.77 -16.69
C PRO A 50 -4.35 15.09 -18.13
N GLY A 51 -3.04 15.13 -18.40
CA GLY A 51 -2.49 15.36 -19.74
C GLY A 51 -2.05 14.10 -20.48
N GLY A 52 -2.18 12.92 -19.86
CA GLY A 52 -1.76 11.65 -20.44
C GLY A 52 -2.83 11.08 -21.36
N ASP A 53 -2.45 10.70 -22.59
CA ASP A 53 -3.24 9.82 -23.45
C ASP A 53 -2.41 8.56 -23.70
N GLY A 54 -2.71 7.50 -22.93
CA GLY A 54 -1.91 6.27 -22.92
C GLY A 54 -2.16 5.41 -21.67
N TYR A 55 -1.50 4.26 -21.63
CA TYR A 55 -1.55 3.35 -20.48
C TYR A 55 -0.48 3.71 -19.46
N PHE A 56 -0.92 3.95 -18.23
CA PHE A 56 -0.06 4.23 -17.10
C PHE A 56 -0.16 3.12 -16.07
N THR A 57 0.97 2.78 -15.48
CA THR A 57 1.08 1.76 -14.44
C THR A 57 1.54 2.40 -13.14
N VAL A 58 0.81 2.10 -12.06
CA VAL A 58 1.23 2.38 -10.69
C VAL A 58 1.70 1.09 -10.07
N GLU A 59 2.86 1.14 -9.42
CA GLU A 59 3.38 0.06 -8.60
C GLU A 59 3.58 0.56 -7.17
N ALA A 60 3.10 -0.22 -6.21
CA ALA A 60 3.33 -0.01 -4.79
C ALA A 60 4.20 -1.16 -4.26
N ASP A 61 5.31 -0.81 -3.63
CA ASP A 61 6.12 -1.75 -2.86
C ASP A 61 5.55 -1.77 -1.44
N CYS A 62 5.21 -2.97 -0.97
CA CYS A 62 4.48 -3.19 0.27
C CYS A 62 5.29 -4.09 1.21
N ILE A 63 5.08 -3.94 2.51
CA ILE A 63 5.56 -4.90 3.52
C ILE A 63 4.39 -5.32 4.41
N GLY A 64 4.26 -6.63 4.60
CA GLY A 64 3.15 -7.16 5.39
C GLY A 64 2.96 -8.66 5.28
N VAL A 65 1.70 -9.06 5.35
CA VAL A 65 1.23 -10.45 5.36
C VAL A 65 0.64 -10.76 4.00
N PHE A 66 0.95 -11.94 3.46
CA PHE A 66 0.43 -12.38 2.18
C PHE A 66 0.16 -13.88 2.15
N VAL A 67 -0.84 -14.30 1.39
CA VAL A 67 -1.15 -15.71 1.21
C VAL A 67 -0.27 -16.28 0.10
N THR A 68 0.46 -17.34 0.43
CA THR A 68 1.25 -18.14 -0.51
C THR A 68 0.65 -19.53 -0.66
N ARG A 69 1.13 -20.29 -1.64
CA ARG A 69 0.77 -21.70 -1.81
C ARG A 69 1.05 -22.56 -0.56
N GLY A 70 2.03 -22.18 0.27
CA GLY A 70 2.44 -22.89 1.47
C GLY A 70 1.80 -22.39 2.77
N GLY A 71 0.92 -21.39 2.71
CA GLY A 71 0.32 -20.75 3.88
C GLY A 71 0.60 -19.24 3.95
N ILE A 72 0.60 -18.69 5.16
CA ILE A 72 0.78 -17.24 5.40
C ILE A 72 2.27 -16.90 5.37
N GLY A 73 2.66 -16.00 4.46
CA GLY A 73 3.97 -15.39 4.38
C GLY A 73 4.00 -14.01 5.03
N PHE A 74 5.19 -13.60 5.49
CA PHE A 74 5.46 -12.25 5.99
C PHE A 74 6.68 -11.71 5.26
N GLY A 75 6.62 -10.47 4.79
CA GLY A 75 7.74 -9.84 4.10
C GLY A 75 7.33 -8.82 3.05
N PRO A 76 8.27 -8.44 2.17
CA PRO A 76 7.99 -7.53 1.08
C PRO A 76 7.18 -8.23 -0.02
N TYR A 77 6.23 -7.51 -0.61
CA TYR A 77 5.51 -7.90 -1.81
C TYR A 77 5.21 -6.66 -2.64
N ARG A 78 4.83 -6.86 -3.89
CA ARG A 78 4.58 -5.77 -4.82
C ARG A 78 3.19 -5.86 -5.42
N GLN A 79 2.51 -4.71 -5.47
CA GLN A 79 1.21 -4.55 -6.08
C GLN A 79 1.34 -3.62 -7.28
N SER A 80 0.61 -3.92 -8.35
CA SER A 80 0.67 -3.12 -9.57
C SER A 80 -0.67 -3.09 -10.26
N SER A 81 -1.02 -1.94 -10.84
CA SER A 81 -2.22 -1.79 -11.65
C SER A 81 -1.96 -0.88 -12.82
N GLN A 82 -2.63 -1.16 -13.92
CA GLN A 82 -2.53 -0.41 -15.16
C GLN A 82 -3.92 0.06 -15.59
N ARG A 83 -4.01 1.32 -16.03
CA ARG A 83 -5.21 1.91 -16.63
C ARG A 83 -4.82 2.83 -17.77
N HIS A 84 -5.75 3.02 -18.70
CA HIS A 84 -5.63 4.06 -19.73
C HIS A 84 -6.01 5.40 -19.10
N ALA A 85 -5.09 6.36 -19.12
CA ALA A 85 -5.42 7.75 -18.84
C ALA A 85 -5.85 8.39 -20.15
N TYR A 86 -6.96 9.12 -20.09
CA TYR A 86 -7.48 9.86 -21.22
C TYR A 86 -7.12 11.33 -21.07
N ALA A 87 -6.70 11.97 -22.17
CA ALA A 87 -6.37 13.37 -22.15
C ALA A 87 -7.63 14.24 -21.99
N GLY A 88 -7.62 15.11 -20.97
CA GLY A 88 -8.72 16.03 -20.69
C GLY A 88 -9.78 15.48 -19.73
N PRO A 89 -10.77 16.30 -19.37
CA PRO A 89 -11.81 15.90 -18.43
C PRO A 89 -12.81 14.94 -19.08
N HIS A 90 -12.91 13.74 -18.53
CA HIS A 90 -13.90 12.73 -18.89
C HIS A 90 -14.90 12.51 -17.74
N PRO A 91 -15.85 13.46 -17.50
CA PRO A 91 -16.82 13.36 -16.42
C PRO A 91 -17.77 12.15 -16.55
N GLU A 92 -17.84 11.55 -17.74
CA GLU A 92 -18.58 10.30 -18.00
C GLU A 92 -17.89 9.06 -17.44
N MET A 93 -16.58 9.11 -17.16
CA MET A 93 -15.82 7.99 -16.63
C MET A 93 -15.55 8.14 -15.14
N ASP A 94 -15.74 7.04 -14.40
CA ASP A 94 -15.37 7.01 -12.99
C ASP A 94 -13.84 7.02 -12.85
N ALA A 95 -13.33 7.72 -11.84
CA ALA A 95 -11.90 7.82 -11.55
C ALA A 95 -11.25 6.44 -11.34
N THR A 96 -12.01 5.44 -10.85
CA THR A 96 -11.49 4.07 -10.68
C THR A 96 -11.17 3.36 -12.01
N GLN A 97 -11.71 3.85 -13.12
CA GLN A 97 -11.49 3.32 -14.47
C GLN A 97 -10.30 3.99 -15.17
N THR A 98 -10.04 5.25 -14.87
CA THR A 98 -8.98 6.04 -15.53
C THR A 98 -7.71 6.16 -14.69
N HIS A 99 -7.81 5.98 -13.37
CA HIS A 99 -6.68 6.14 -12.45
C HIS A 99 -6.15 4.76 -12.04
N PRO A 100 -4.91 4.38 -12.43
CA PRO A 100 -4.28 3.17 -11.92
C PRO A 100 -4.09 3.26 -10.40
N ARG A 101 -4.38 2.17 -9.69
CA ARG A 101 -4.28 2.10 -8.23
C ARG A 101 -3.62 0.80 -7.78
N ALA A 102 -2.62 0.88 -6.92
CA ALA A 102 -1.97 -0.28 -6.33
C ALA A 102 -2.21 -0.26 -4.82
N GLU A 103 -3.02 -1.20 -4.33
CA GLU A 103 -3.36 -1.33 -2.90
C GLU A 103 -2.57 -2.48 -2.28
N CYS A 104 -1.85 -2.20 -1.21
CA CYS A 104 -1.21 -3.21 -0.37
C CYS A 104 -2.24 -4.08 0.36
N ASN A 105 -3.48 -3.62 0.51
CA ASN A 105 -4.57 -4.36 1.14
C ASN A 105 -5.53 -4.90 0.08
N GLU A 106 -5.32 -6.14 -0.35
CA GLU A 106 -6.21 -6.80 -1.30
C GLU A 106 -6.76 -8.10 -0.73
N PHE A 107 -8.05 -8.06 -0.42
CA PHE A 107 -8.76 -9.17 0.22
C PHE A 107 -8.78 -10.44 -0.66
N ILE A 108 -8.92 -10.27 -1.98
CA ILE A 108 -9.02 -11.40 -2.93
C ILE A 108 -7.72 -12.20 -2.97
N THR A 109 -6.60 -11.50 -2.98
CA THR A 109 -5.26 -12.11 -3.04
C THR A 109 -4.69 -12.40 -1.66
N GLY A 110 -5.38 -11.97 -0.59
CA GLY A 110 -4.98 -12.19 0.79
C GLY A 110 -3.73 -11.38 1.21
N HIS A 111 -3.50 -10.23 0.58
CA HIS A 111 -2.38 -9.34 0.91
C HIS A 111 -2.85 -8.24 1.86
N PHE A 112 -2.10 -8.02 2.94
CA PHE A 112 -2.37 -6.97 3.93
C PHE A 112 -1.06 -6.38 4.44
N GLY A 113 -0.89 -5.06 4.32
CA GLY A 113 0.36 -4.42 4.64
C GLY A 113 0.36 -2.91 4.48
N ILE A 114 1.54 -2.34 4.63
CA ILE A 114 1.78 -0.91 4.46
C ILE A 114 2.61 -0.66 3.21
N ALA A 115 2.34 0.44 2.52
CA ALA A 115 3.15 0.90 1.41
C ALA A 115 4.47 1.47 1.94
N THR A 116 5.58 1.00 1.38
CA THR A 116 6.93 1.50 1.67
C THR A 116 7.45 2.41 0.57
N ASP A 117 7.02 2.16 -0.67
CA ASP A 117 7.32 3.02 -1.82
C ASP A 117 6.20 2.91 -2.86
N ALA A 118 6.11 3.90 -3.75
CA ALA A 118 5.24 3.85 -4.91
C ALA A 118 5.83 4.65 -6.07
N ARG A 119 5.61 4.12 -7.28
CA ARG A 119 6.04 4.72 -8.55
C ARG A 119 4.93 4.68 -9.60
N LEU A 120 4.96 5.68 -10.47
CA LEU A 120 4.07 5.85 -11.61
C LEU A 120 4.92 5.98 -12.87
N TYR A 121 4.57 5.24 -13.92
CA TYR A 121 5.24 5.32 -15.21
C TYR A 121 4.27 5.04 -16.35
N GLU A 122 4.59 5.58 -17.53
CA GLU A 122 3.90 5.27 -18.79
C GLU A 122 4.38 3.90 -19.31
N THR A 123 3.45 3.04 -19.70
CA THR A 123 3.75 1.68 -20.13
C THR A 123 3.60 1.51 -21.64
N PHE A 124 2.50 2.03 -22.21
CA PHE A 124 2.23 2.03 -23.66
C PHE A 124 1.45 3.28 -24.07
N ARG A 125 1.60 3.72 -25.31
CA ARG A 125 0.88 4.85 -25.90
C ARG A 125 0.10 4.42 -27.13
#